data_AF-A0AA37GI98-F1
#
_entry.id   AF-A0AA37GI98-F1
#
_cell.length_a   1.000
_cell.length_b   1.000
_cell.length_c   1.000
_cell.angle_alpha   90.00
_cell.angle_beta   90.00
_cell.angle_gamma   90.00
#
_symmetry.space_group_name_H-M   'P 1'
#
loop_
_entity.id
_entity.type
_entity.pdbx_description
1 polymer ?
#
loop_
_entity_poly.entity_id
_entity_poly.type
_entity_poly.pdbx_seq_one_letter_code
_entity_poly.pdbx_strand_id
1 'polypeptide(L)'
;MTAAVGRRDWNADIIAGLVDDLEPLWDELCSSIEDDLEEKSETMDDILSRALDLIETELEASPRASEILSQALDCRSAAILAETEVLCEKFHEELGTLRIDALSGIGTSLIGQAMESSYRACNMEYGNKSDRRRKDIISGAISRRDVFPKYMRDFRARLNTSADDLQDGLQGLLRKHLRIFGATLDLIRDENVATESEENPELRRCLEVELAWAREQLERMEEVMTS
;
A
#
# COMPACT_ATOMS: atom_id res chain seq x y z
N MET A 1 28.55 10.59 50.81
CA MET A 1 28.93 11.10 49.48
C MET A 1 27.89 10.60 48.50
N THR A 2 26.95 11.45 48.08
CA THR A 2 26.00 11.12 47.02
C THR A 2 26.75 11.19 45.70
N ALA A 3 27.04 10.02 45.10
CA ALA A 3 27.60 9.93 43.77
C ALA A 3 26.73 10.78 42.83
N ALA A 4 27.35 11.76 42.16
CA ALA A 4 26.67 12.58 41.18
C ALA A 4 26.18 11.64 40.08
N VAL A 5 24.88 11.35 40.09
CA VAL A 5 24.19 10.67 39.01
C VAL A 5 24.61 11.39 37.74
N GLY A 6 25.25 10.67 36.82
CA GLY A 6 25.79 11.21 35.58
C GLY A 6 24.75 12.03 34.83
N ARG A 7 25.21 12.89 33.92
CA ARG A 7 24.37 13.77 33.09
C ARG A 7 23.27 12.95 32.40
N ARG A 8 22.10 12.88 33.03
CA ARG A 8 20.93 12.11 32.60
C ARG A 8 20.22 12.91 31.52
N ASP A 9 20.14 12.35 30.31
CA ASP A 9 19.37 12.94 29.22
C ASP A 9 17.90 12.52 29.38
N TRP A 10 17.16 13.34 30.11
CA TRP A 10 15.73 13.12 30.36
C TRP A 10 14.90 13.05 29.08
N ASN A 11 15.37 13.66 28.00
CA ASN A 11 14.68 13.58 26.72
C ASN A 11 14.82 12.18 26.11
N ALA A 12 16.03 11.64 26.14
CA ALA A 12 16.31 10.27 25.69
C ALA A 12 15.52 9.24 26.50
N ASP A 13 15.45 9.39 27.84
CA ASP A 13 14.72 8.46 28.70
C ASP A 13 13.20 8.43 28.42
N ILE A 14 12.61 9.60 28.13
CA ILE A 14 11.17 9.70 27.87
C ILE A 14 10.87 9.15 26.48
N ILE A 15 11.68 9.50 25.49
CA ILE A 15 11.53 8.97 24.14
C ILE A 15 11.70 7.45 24.18
N ALA A 16 12.67 6.92 24.93
CA ALA A 16 12.85 5.48 25.10
C ALA A 16 11.59 4.81 25.67
N GLY A 17 10.97 5.36 26.71
CA GLY A 17 9.73 4.82 27.26
C GLY A 17 8.55 4.87 26.27
N LEU A 18 8.44 5.93 25.47
CA LEU A 18 7.42 6.00 24.42
C LEU A 18 7.68 4.96 23.31
N VAL A 19 8.93 4.78 22.92
CA VAL A 19 9.33 3.78 21.93
C VAL A 19 9.02 2.38 22.45
N ASP A 20 9.37 2.07 23.70
CA ASP A 20 9.06 0.78 24.34
C ASP A 20 7.55 0.46 24.32
N ASP A 21 6.70 1.48 24.50
CA ASP A 21 5.24 1.31 24.48
C ASP A 21 4.66 1.20 23.05
N LEU A 22 5.25 1.89 22.07
CA LEU A 22 4.73 1.98 20.70
C LEU A 22 5.31 0.94 19.76
N GLU A 23 6.53 0.45 20.01
CA GLU A 23 7.20 -0.52 19.16
C GLU A 23 6.42 -1.83 19.00
N PRO A 24 5.88 -2.46 20.06
CA PRO A 24 5.06 -3.67 19.92
C PRO A 24 3.78 -3.44 19.11
N LEU A 25 3.12 -2.29 19.30
CA LEU A 25 1.92 -1.91 18.56
C LEU A 25 2.22 -1.63 17.09
N TRP A 26 3.40 -1.08 16.81
CA TRP A 26 3.89 -0.85 15.46
C TRP A 26 4.18 -2.18 14.76
N ASP A 27 4.86 -3.10 15.43
CA ASP A 27 5.14 -4.43 14.88
C ASP A 27 3.84 -5.19 14.58
N GLU A 28 2.86 -5.15 15.49
CA GLU A 28 1.53 -5.75 15.27
C GLU A 28 0.80 -5.12 14.07
N LEU A 29 0.84 -3.79 13.94
CA LEU A 29 0.25 -3.09 12.80
C LEU A 29 0.93 -3.47 11.48
N CYS A 30 2.27 -3.51 11.45
CA CYS A 30 3.02 -3.90 10.26
C CYS A 30 2.71 -5.34 9.87
N SER A 31 2.72 -6.29 10.81
CA SER A 31 2.35 -7.67 10.53
C SER A 31 0.93 -7.79 10.00
N SER A 32 -0.04 -7.08 10.61
CA SER A 32 -1.42 -7.10 10.12
C SER A 32 -1.55 -6.55 8.70
N ILE A 33 -0.78 -5.53 8.33
CA ILE A 33 -0.82 -4.98 6.97
C ILE A 33 -0.12 -5.92 5.98
N GLU A 34 0.99 -6.54 6.37
CA GLU A 34 1.69 -7.53 5.56
C GLU A 34 0.80 -8.74 5.27
N ASP A 35 0.13 -9.28 6.30
CA ASP A 35 -0.83 -10.38 6.18
C ASP A 35 -1.99 -10.02 5.24
N ASP A 36 -2.57 -8.82 5.40
CA ASP A 36 -3.66 -8.32 4.54
C ASP A 36 -3.21 -8.18 3.07
N LEU A 37 -1.98 -7.70 2.84
CA LEU A 37 -1.44 -7.54 1.48
C LEU A 37 -1.14 -8.88 0.82
N GLU A 38 -0.61 -9.85 1.58
CA GLU A 38 -0.38 -11.21 1.10
C GLU A 38 -1.71 -11.88 0.70
N GLU A 39 -2.73 -11.82 1.56
CA GLU A 39 -4.07 -12.36 1.28
C GLU A 39 -4.68 -11.76 0.00
N LYS A 40 -4.52 -10.44 -0.20
CA LYS A 40 -5.06 -9.75 -1.38
C LYS A 40 -4.28 -10.10 -2.65
N SER A 41 -2.97 -10.30 -2.55
CA SER A 41 -2.14 -10.79 -3.66
C SER A 41 -2.56 -12.20 -4.09
N GLU A 42 -2.73 -13.12 -3.13
CA GLU A 42 -3.23 -14.48 -3.39
C GLU A 42 -4.62 -14.46 -4.05
N THR A 43 -5.53 -13.63 -3.54
CA THR A 43 -6.87 -13.47 -4.13
C THR A 43 -6.79 -12.99 -5.59
N MET A 44 -5.86 -12.09 -5.91
CA MET A 44 -5.68 -11.59 -7.26
C MET A 44 -5.14 -12.68 -8.20
N ASP A 45 -4.18 -13.47 -7.74
CA ASP A 45 -3.63 -14.62 -8.48
C ASP A 45 -4.72 -15.68 -8.76
N ASP A 46 -5.56 -15.99 -7.77
CA ASP A 46 -6.70 -16.89 -7.91
C ASP A 46 -7.70 -16.41 -8.97
N ILE A 47 -8.03 -15.12 -8.99
CA ILE A 47 -8.97 -14.56 -9.98
C ILE A 47 -8.38 -14.64 -11.39
N LEU A 48 -7.10 -14.31 -11.54
CA LEU A 48 -6.41 -14.37 -12.83
C LEU A 48 -6.28 -15.80 -13.34
N SER A 49 -5.94 -16.74 -12.48
CA SER A 49 -5.87 -18.17 -12.80
C SER A 49 -7.23 -18.72 -13.24
N ARG A 50 -8.31 -18.34 -12.55
CA ARG A 50 -9.67 -18.75 -12.95
C ARG A 50 -10.08 -18.17 -14.30
N ALA A 51 -9.64 -16.95 -14.63
CA ALA A 51 -9.90 -16.36 -15.94
C ALA A 51 -9.17 -17.11 -17.06
N LEU A 52 -7.94 -17.59 -16.81
CA LEU A 52 -7.19 -18.46 -17.72
C LEU A 52 -7.91 -19.78 -17.97
N ASP A 53 -8.30 -20.48 -16.90
CA ASP A 53 -9.02 -21.76 -16.98
C ASP A 53 -10.32 -21.66 -17.80
N LEU A 54 -11.06 -20.56 -17.62
CA LEU A 54 -12.28 -20.27 -18.37
C LEU A 54 -12.02 -20.14 -19.87
N ILE A 55 -10.96 -19.44 -20.26
CA ILE A 55 -10.61 -19.24 -21.67
C ILE A 55 -10.14 -20.55 -22.31
N GLU A 56 -9.37 -21.36 -21.59
CA GLU A 56 -8.98 -22.68 -22.08
C GLU A 56 -10.20 -23.59 -22.30
N THR A 57 -11.15 -23.57 -21.37
CA THR A 57 -12.36 -24.41 -21.42
C THR A 57 -13.34 -23.95 -22.51
N GLU A 58 -13.65 -22.66 -22.59
CA GLU A 58 -14.67 -22.13 -23.52
C GLU A 58 -14.16 -22.08 -24.98
N LEU A 59 -12.83 -22.04 -25.18
CA LEU A 59 -12.21 -22.03 -26.51
C LEU A 59 -11.61 -23.38 -26.93
N GLU A 60 -12.01 -24.50 -26.30
CA GLU A 60 -11.59 -25.85 -26.70
C GLU A 60 -11.81 -26.12 -28.21
N ALA A 61 -12.87 -25.52 -28.78
CA ALA A 61 -13.21 -25.64 -30.20
C ALA A 61 -12.30 -24.83 -31.16
N SER A 62 -11.49 -23.90 -30.63
CA SER A 62 -10.54 -23.08 -31.40
C SER A 62 -9.17 -23.05 -30.72
N PRO A 63 -8.35 -24.12 -30.90
CA PRO A 63 -7.09 -24.29 -30.18
C PRO A 63 -6.11 -23.14 -30.40
N ARG A 64 -6.10 -22.55 -31.59
CA ARG A 64 -5.18 -21.47 -31.95
C ARG A 64 -5.57 -20.13 -31.31
N ALA A 65 -6.86 -19.84 -31.18
CA ALA A 65 -7.34 -18.64 -30.49
C ALA A 65 -7.15 -18.78 -28.98
N SER A 66 -7.42 -19.97 -28.44
CA SER A 66 -7.13 -20.34 -27.05
C SER A 66 -5.65 -20.13 -26.71
N GLU A 67 -4.73 -20.69 -27.51
CA GLU A 67 -3.27 -20.59 -27.28
C GLU A 67 -2.77 -19.13 -27.28
N ILE A 68 -3.27 -18.28 -28.18
CA ILE A 68 -2.91 -16.85 -28.24
C ILE A 68 -3.46 -16.10 -27.02
N LEU A 69 -4.71 -16.37 -26.63
CA LEU A 69 -5.36 -15.70 -25.50
C LEU A 69 -4.76 -16.12 -24.17
N SER A 70 -4.51 -17.41 -23.97
CA SER A 70 -3.84 -17.94 -22.77
C SER A 70 -2.43 -17.37 -22.65
N GLN A 71 -1.64 -17.37 -23.73
CA GLN A 71 -0.28 -16.78 -23.68
C GLN A 71 -0.31 -15.27 -23.40
N ALA A 72 -1.26 -14.54 -23.98
CA ALA A 72 -1.43 -13.11 -23.73
C ALA A 72 -1.88 -12.83 -22.29
N LEU A 73 -2.70 -13.70 -21.70
CA LEU A 73 -3.11 -13.61 -20.29
C LEU A 73 -1.98 -13.97 -19.36
N ASP A 74 -1.28 -15.08 -19.57
CA ASP A 74 -0.14 -15.49 -18.74
C ASP A 74 0.90 -14.37 -18.63
N CYS A 75 1.27 -13.79 -19.77
CA CYS A 75 2.22 -12.70 -19.81
C CYS A 75 1.71 -11.47 -19.04
N ARG A 76 0.39 -11.24 -19.01
CA ARG A 76 -0.23 -10.12 -18.31
C ARG A 76 -0.41 -10.38 -16.84
N SER A 77 -0.84 -11.56 -16.45
CA SER A 77 -0.95 -11.98 -15.06
C SER A 77 0.42 -11.87 -14.38
N ALA A 78 1.48 -12.37 -15.03
CA ALA A 78 2.85 -12.20 -14.55
C ALA A 78 3.25 -10.72 -14.42
N ALA A 79 2.87 -9.87 -15.39
CA ALA A 79 3.15 -8.43 -15.31
C ALA A 79 2.35 -7.71 -14.21
N ILE A 80 1.09 -8.10 -13.99
CA ILE A 80 0.23 -7.54 -12.94
C ILE A 80 0.81 -7.89 -11.57
N LEU A 81 1.19 -9.15 -11.35
CA LEU A 81 1.78 -9.61 -10.10
C LEU A 81 3.11 -8.91 -9.82
N ALA A 82 4.00 -8.83 -10.82
CA ALA A 82 5.29 -8.15 -10.66
C ALA A 82 5.15 -6.64 -10.40
N GLU A 83 4.25 -5.95 -11.12
CA GLU A 83 4.00 -4.52 -10.87
C GLU A 83 3.32 -4.30 -9.50
N THR A 84 2.51 -5.25 -9.02
CA THR A 84 1.87 -5.22 -7.69
C THR A 84 2.89 -5.40 -6.58
N GLU A 85 3.80 -6.35 -6.72
CA GLU A 85 4.91 -6.57 -5.79
C GLU A 85 5.74 -5.29 -5.61
N VAL A 86 6.06 -4.59 -6.70
CA VAL A 86 6.78 -3.29 -6.65
C VAL A 86 6.01 -2.22 -5.88
N LEU A 87 4.68 -2.15 -6.01
CA LEU A 87 3.86 -1.20 -5.25
C LEU A 87 3.85 -1.55 -3.76
N CYS A 88 3.75 -2.83 -3.41
CA CYS A 88 3.83 -3.31 -2.03
C CYS A 88 5.21 -3.03 -1.41
N GLU A 89 6.31 -3.27 -2.15
CA GLU A 89 7.67 -2.96 -1.71
C GLU A 89 7.82 -1.45 -1.42
N LYS A 90 7.33 -0.58 -2.31
CA LYS A 90 7.35 0.88 -2.10
C LYS A 90 6.60 1.27 -0.83
N PHE A 91 5.42 0.69 -0.63
CA PHE A 91 4.63 0.94 0.57
C PHE A 91 5.36 0.47 1.84
N HIS A 92 6.04 -0.68 1.79
CA HIS A 92 6.86 -1.16 2.90
C HIS A 92 8.04 -0.23 3.20
N GLU A 93 8.71 0.32 2.17
CA GLU A 93 9.76 1.35 2.35
C GLU A 93 9.22 2.63 3.02
N GLU A 94 8.02 3.06 2.63
CA GLU A 94 7.33 4.21 3.23
C GLU A 94 6.95 3.94 4.69
N LEU A 95 6.46 2.74 5.01
CA LEU A 95 6.23 2.30 6.39
C LEU A 95 7.54 2.29 7.20
N GLY A 96 8.63 1.76 6.65
CA GLY A 96 9.94 1.79 7.30
C GLY A 96 10.42 3.21 7.59
N THR A 97 10.22 4.12 6.64
CA THR A 97 10.51 5.56 6.81
C THR A 97 9.63 6.18 7.90
N LEU A 98 8.33 5.85 7.90
CA LEU A 98 7.39 6.30 8.92
C LEU A 98 7.75 5.75 10.31
N ARG A 99 8.21 4.50 10.43
CA ARG A 99 8.72 3.91 11.68
C ARG A 99 9.87 4.74 12.23
N ILE A 100 10.85 5.05 11.39
CA ILE A 100 12.00 5.87 11.77
C ILE A 100 11.49 7.25 12.21
N ASP A 101 10.64 7.91 11.44
CA ASP A 101 10.10 9.23 11.79
C ASP A 101 9.22 9.23 13.05
N ALA A 102 8.54 8.12 13.34
CA ALA A 102 7.61 7.98 14.46
C ALA A 102 8.31 7.56 15.75
N LEU A 103 9.35 6.73 15.67
CA LEU A 103 10.02 6.10 16.82
C LEU A 103 11.45 6.59 17.05
N SER A 104 12.01 7.42 16.16
CA SER A 104 13.33 8.01 16.43
C SER A 104 13.26 9.19 17.39
N GLY A 105 14.27 9.29 18.26
CA GLY A 105 14.43 10.42 19.17
C GLY A 105 15.09 11.67 18.57
N ILE A 106 15.27 11.72 17.26
CA ILE A 106 15.94 12.84 16.58
C ILE A 106 15.00 14.04 16.48
N GLY A 107 15.55 15.25 16.48
CA GLY A 107 14.73 16.48 16.48
C GLY A 107 13.80 16.65 15.28
N THR A 108 14.02 15.91 14.18
CA THR A 108 13.17 15.90 12.98
C THR A 108 12.04 14.88 13.02
N SER A 109 12.05 13.96 14.00
CA SER A 109 11.00 12.97 14.18
C SER A 109 9.68 13.63 14.53
N LEU A 110 8.56 12.91 14.36
CA LEU A 110 7.23 13.40 14.69
C LEU A 110 7.15 13.89 16.14
N ILE A 111 7.84 13.19 17.06
CA ILE A 111 7.92 13.64 18.44
C ILE A 111 8.83 14.86 18.60
N GLY A 112 9.94 14.95 17.86
CA GLY A 112 10.79 16.13 17.79
C GLY A 112 10.03 17.38 17.35
N GLN A 113 9.21 17.26 16.31
CA GLN A 113 8.34 18.31 15.78
C GLN A 113 7.22 18.68 16.75
N ALA A 114 6.62 17.69 17.42
CA ALA A 114 5.60 17.93 18.45
C ALA A 114 6.19 18.65 19.68
N MET A 115 7.44 18.34 20.03
CA MET A 115 8.18 18.90 21.17
C MET A 115 8.93 20.20 20.85
N GLU A 116 8.98 20.65 19.60
CA GLU A 116 9.79 21.78 19.16
C GLU A 116 9.54 23.07 19.98
N SER A 117 8.27 23.37 20.25
CA SER A 117 7.89 24.53 21.06
C SER A 117 8.42 24.46 22.50
N SER A 118 8.43 23.26 23.07
CA SER A 118 8.96 22.96 24.41
C SER A 118 10.48 23.04 24.44
N TYR A 119 11.16 22.55 23.39
CA TYR A 119 12.61 22.70 23.26
C TYR A 119 13.02 24.17 23.13
N ARG A 120 12.30 24.96 22.32
CA ARG A 120 12.53 26.41 22.21
C ARG A 120 12.35 27.12 23.55
N ALA A 121 11.28 26.80 24.29
CA ALA A 121 11.05 27.36 25.62
C ALA A 121 12.16 26.99 26.63
N CYS A 122 12.62 25.73 26.62
CA CYS A 122 13.76 25.29 27.44
C CYS A 122 15.05 26.04 27.12
N ASN A 123 15.33 26.27 25.84
CA ASN A 123 16.53 26.97 25.41
C ASN A 123 16.54 28.43 25.85
N MET A 124 15.38 29.06 26.06
CA MET A 124 15.25 30.44 26.57
C MET A 124 15.36 30.57 28.09
N GLU A 125 15.44 29.46 28.84
CA GLU A 125 15.54 29.48 30.30
C GLU A 125 16.98 29.66 30.79
N TYR A 126 17.25 30.71 31.57
CA TYR A 126 18.58 31.00 32.12
C TYR A 126 18.54 31.44 33.60
N GLY A 127 19.70 31.49 34.26
CA GLY A 127 19.84 31.93 35.65
C GLY A 127 19.59 30.85 36.71
N ASN A 128 19.53 31.26 37.98
CA ASN A 128 19.36 30.33 39.10
C ASN A 128 18.04 29.53 38.97
N LYS A 129 18.11 28.23 39.24
CA LYS A 129 17.00 27.25 39.08
C LYS A 129 16.56 26.98 37.63
N SER A 130 17.32 27.41 36.63
CA SER A 130 17.00 27.13 35.21
C SER A 130 16.91 25.64 34.91
N ASP A 131 17.79 24.81 35.47
CA ASP A 131 17.75 23.35 35.31
C ASP A 131 16.40 22.76 35.73
N ARG A 132 15.88 23.18 36.89
CA ARG A 132 14.57 22.74 37.36
C ARG A 132 13.44 23.21 36.43
N ARG A 133 13.46 24.48 36.02
CA ARG A 133 12.43 25.03 35.12
C ARG A 133 12.44 24.36 33.74
N ARG A 134 13.62 24.07 33.19
CA ARG A 134 13.78 23.32 31.94
C ARG A 134 13.17 21.91 32.07
N LYS A 135 13.44 21.21 33.17
CA LYS A 135 12.83 19.90 33.45
C LYS A 135 11.31 20.00 33.57
N ASP A 136 10.79 21.02 34.25
CA ASP A 136 9.36 21.26 34.42
C ASP A 136 8.66 21.56 33.07
N ILE A 137 9.33 22.26 32.14
CA ILE A 137 8.81 22.55 30.79
C ILE A 137 8.70 21.26 29.96
N ILE A 138 9.75 20.45 29.93
CA ILE A 138 9.76 19.18 29.18
C ILE A 138 8.75 18.20 29.78
N SER A 139 8.82 17.96 31.10
CA SER A 139 7.89 17.04 31.77
C SER A 139 6.45 17.49 31.64
N GLY A 140 6.21 18.80 31.73
CA GLY A 140 4.90 19.40 31.52
C GLY A 140 4.43 19.33 30.07
N ALA A 141 5.31 19.33 29.07
CA ALA A 141 4.92 19.16 27.67
C ALA A 141 4.48 17.72 27.37
N ILE A 142 5.20 16.74 27.90
CA ILE A 142 4.89 15.32 27.74
C ILE A 142 3.64 14.94 28.54
N SER A 143 3.49 15.50 29.74
CA SER A 143 2.30 15.30 30.58
C SER A 143 1.07 16.06 30.05
N ARG A 144 1.29 17.10 29.23
CA ARG A 144 0.20 17.81 28.55
C ARG A 144 -0.35 16.90 27.46
N ARG A 145 -1.67 16.70 27.50
CA ARG A 145 -2.47 15.88 26.57
C ARG A 145 -2.44 16.35 25.11
N ASP A 146 -1.53 17.24 24.70
CA ASP A 146 -1.56 17.88 23.39
C ASP A 146 -0.47 17.31 22.46
N VAL A 147 0.65 16.85 23.02
CA VAL A 147 1.78 16.29 22.25
C VAL A 147 1.39 14.95 21.62
N PHE A 148 0.84 14.03 22.41
CA PHE A 148 0.46 12.70 21.94
C PHE A 148 -0.66 12.72 20.87
N PRO A 149 -1.76 13.50 21.01
CA PRO A 149 -2.77 13.58 19.97
C PRO A 149 -2.29 14.27 18.69
N LYS A 150 -1.39 15.26 18.79
CA LYS A 150 -0.77 15.86 17.60
C LYS A 150 0.11 14.84 16.89
N TYR A 151 0.97 14.15 17.63
CA TYR A 151 1.78 13.04 17.14
C TYR A 151 0.92 11.98 16.44
N MET A 152 -0.13 11.47 17.09
CA MET A 152 -1.02 10.46 16.52
C MET A 152 -1.78 10.95 15.29
N ARG A 153 -2.11 12.24 15.22
CA ARG A 153 -2.76 12.83 14.04
C ARG A 153 -1.81 12.87 12.85
N ASP A 154 -0.60 13.38 13.06
CA ASP A 154 0.39 13.54 12.00
C ASP A 154 0.87 12.16 11.50
N PHE A 155 0.99 11.20 12.42
CA PHE A 155 1.23 9.78 12.13
C PHE A 155 0.14 9.19 11.24
N ARG A 156 -1.14 9.27 11.66
CA ARG A 156 -2.28 8.71 10.90
C ARG A 156 -2.42 9.36 9.55
N ALA A 157 -2.18 10.67 9.45
CA ALA A 157 -2.24 11.37 8.18
C ALA A 157 -1.22 10.79 7.18
N ARG A 158 0.03 10.56 7.62
CA ARG A 158 1.07 9.97 6.76
C ARG A 158 0.77 8.53 6.39
N LEU A 159 0.34 7.70 7.35
CA LEU A 159 -0.05 6.32 7.09
C LEU A 159 -1.18 6.26 6.06
N ASN A 160 -2.21 7.10 6.23
CA ASN A 160 -3.34 7.16 5.30
C ASN A 160 -2.89 7.59 3.90
N THR A 161 -2.00 8.59 3.79
CA THR A 161 -1.47 8.99 2.47
C THR A 161 -0.72 7.86 1.79
N SER A 162 0.12 7.11 2.50
CA SER A 162 0.81 5.94 1.94
C SER A 162 -0.18 4.83 1.52
N ALA A 163 -1.21 4.60 2.33
CA ALA A 163 -2.24 3.60 2.01
C ALA A 163 -3.08 4.02 0.79
N ASP A 164 -3.46 5.29 0.71
CA ASP A 164 -4.19 5.88 -0.42
C ASP A 164 -3.34 5.78 -1.70
N ASP A 165 -2.04 6.09 -1.63
CA ASP A 165 -1.10 5.98 -2.76
C ASP A 165 -0.95 4.53 -3.24
N LEU A 166 -0.90 3.55 -2.32
CA LEU A 166 -0.88 2.13 -2.66
C LEU A 166 -2.18 1.72 -3.35
N GLN A 167 -3.33 2.07 -2.77
CA GLN A 167 -4.64 1.75 -3.32
C GLN A 167 -4.82 2.35 -4.72
N ASP A 168 -4.51 3.63 -4.89
CA ASP A 168 -4.58 4.31 -6.19
C ASP A 168 -3.64 3.68 -7.21
N GLY A 169 -2.45 3.27 -6.77
CA GLY A 169 -1.48 2.53 -7.58
C GLY A 169 -2.03 1.19 -8.08
N LEU A 170 -2.57 0.36 -7.17
CA LEU A 170 -3.15 -0.94 -7.49
C LEU A 170 -4.35 -0.80 -8.43
N GLN A 171 -5.26 0.14 -8.15
CA GLN A 171 -6.40 0.40 -9.03
C GLN A 171 -5.95 0.90 -10.40
N GLY A 172 -4.94 1.77 -10.46
CA GLY A 172 -4.39 2.28 -11.71
C GLY A 172 -3.74 1.18 -12.57
N LEU A 173 -2.99 0.28 -11.94
CA LEU A 173 -2.35 -0.88 -12.55
C LEU A 173 -3.39 -1.83 -13.14
N LEU A 174 -4.39 -2.20 -12.35
CA LEU A 174 -5.46 -3.09 -12.79
C LEU A 174 -6.27 -2.46 -13.93
N ARG A 175 -6.69 -1.19 -13.83
CA ARG A 175 -7.37 -0.48 -14.94
C ARG A 175 -6.53 -0.46 -16.22
N LYS A 176 -5.22 -0.23 -16.11
CA LYS A 176 -4.28 -0.26 -17.23
C LYS A 176 -4.29 -1.64 -17.90
N HIS A 177 -4.15 -2.71 -17.12
CA HIS A 177 -4.06 -4.07 -17.67
C HIS A 177 -5.42 -4.58 -18.20
N LEU A 178 -6.54 -4.28 -17.53
CA LEU A 178 -7.89 -4.56 -18.03
C LEU A 178 -8.14 -3.89 -19.38
N ARG A 179 -7.72 -2.62 -19.55
CA ARG A 179 -7.85 -1.90 -20.82
C ARG A 179 -6.99 -2.53 -21.93
N ILE A 180 -5.75 -2.90 -21.62
CA ILE A 180 -4.86 -3.58 -22.56
C ILE A 180 -5.44 -4.95 -22.94
N PHE A 181 -6.03 -5.65 -21.99
CA PHE A 181 -6.69 -6.92 -22.22
C PHE A 181 -7.89 -6.77 -23.17
N GLY A 182 -8.78 -5.81 -22.89
CA GLY A 182 -9.88 -5.47 -23.78
C GLY A 182 -9.44 -5.09 -25.20
N ALA A 183 -8.31 -4.39 -25.35
CA ALA A 183 -7.77 -4.07 -26.67
C ALA A 183 -7.25 -5.30 -27.44
N THR A 184 -6.70 -6.31 -26.74
CA THR A 184 -6.33 -7.59 -27.38
C THR A 184 -7.55 -8.41 -27.77
N LEU A 185 -8.59 -8.41 -26.93
CA LEU A 185 -9.86 -9.02 -27.27
C LEU A 185 -10.46 -8.38 -28.53
N ASP A 186 -10.45 -7.05 -28.63
CA ASP A 186 -10.91 -6.32 -29.81
C ASP A 186 -10.03 -6.61 -31.05
N LEU A 187 -8.71 -6.69 -30.90
CA LEU A 187 -7.80 -7.06 -31.99
C LEU A 187 -8.11 -8.47 -32.53
N ILE A 188 -8.28 -9.44 -31.64
CA ILE A 188 -8.60 -10.83 -32.03
C ILE A 188 -9.97 -10.90 -32.68
N ARG A 189 -10.95 -10.14 -32.18
CA ARG A 189 -12.26 -10.02 -32.83
C ARG A 189 -12.12 -9.47 -34.25
N ASP A 190 -11.38 -8.38 -34.43
CA ASP A 190 -11.26 -7.70 -35.72
C ASP A 190 -10.45 -8.53 -36.72
N GLU A 191 -9.40 -9.22 -36.26
CA GLU A 191 -8.60 -10.14 -37.07
C GLU A 191 -9.42 -11.40 -37.43
N ASN A 192 -10.25 -11.92 -36.52
CA ASN A 192 -11.13 -13.03 -36.83
C ASN A 192 -12.30 -12.64 -37.75
N VAL A 193 -12.86 -11.43 -37.59
CA VAL A 193 -13.84 -10.88 -38.55
C VAL A 193 -13.21 -10.71 -39.93
N ALA A 194 -11.93 -10.34 -40.02
CA ALA A 194 -11.25 -10.20 -41.31
C ALA A 194 -10.93 -11.56 -41.97
N THR A 195 -10.64 -12.59 -41.17
CA THR A 195 -10.10 -13.88 -41.68
C THR A 195 -11.17 -14.98 -41.77
N GLU A 196 -12.13 -15.02 -40.84
CA GLU A 196 -13.19 -16.05 -40.78
C GLU A 196 -14.56 -15.59 -41.28
N SER A 197 -14.77 -14.30 -41.59
CA SER A 197 -16.05 -13.83 -42.17
C SER A 197 -16.39 -14.49 -43.52
N GLU A 198 -15.45 -15.18 -44.15
CA GLU A 198 -15.71 -15.97 -45.36
C GLU A 198 -15.89 -17.48 -45.08
N GLU A 199 -15.40 -18.02 -43.95
CA GLU A 199 -15.27 -19.47 -43.75
C GLU A 199 -16.14 -20.05 -42.62
N ASN A 200 -16.41 -19.33 -41.51
CA ASN A 200 -17.13 -19.93 -40.38
C ASN A 200 -17.96 -18.95 -39.50
N PRO A 201 -19.22 -18.67 -39.85
CA PRO A 201 -20.07 -17.71 -39.13
C PRO A 201 -20.53 -18.18 -37.73
N GLU A 202 -20.49 -19.48 -37.43
CA GLU A 202 -20.83 -20.00 -36.10
C GLU A 202 -19.72 -19.72 -35.08
N LEU A 203 -18.45 -19.82 -35.50
CA LEU A 203 -17.30 -19.50 -34.64
C LEU A 203 -17.27 -18.01 -34.27
N ARG A 204 -17.60 -17.13 -35.23
CA ARG A 204 -17.78 -15.70 -34.98
C ARG A 204 -18.77 -15.44 -33.86
N ARG A 205 -19.93 -16.11 -33.88
CA ARG A 205 -21.00 -15.87 -32.91
C ARG A 205 -20.62 -16.37 -31.52
N CYS A 206 -19.90 -17.48 -31.42
CA CYS A 206 -19.37 -17.98 -30.14
C CYS A 206 -18.34 -17.03 -29.56
N LEU A 207 -17.36 -16.58 -30.36
CA LEU A 207 -16.35 -15.62 -29.93
C LEU A 207 -16.96 -14.27 -29.57
N GLU A 208 -17.93 -13.75 -30.32
CA GLU A 208 -18.62 -12.50 -29.94
C GLU A 208 -19.34 -12.61 -28.58
N VAL A 209 -19.94 -13.76 -28.27
CA VAL A 209 -20.62 -14.02 -26.99
C VAL A 209 -19.60 -14.14 -25.86
N GLU A 210 -18.52 -14.90 -26.05
CA GLU A 210 -17.50 -15.09 -25.02
C GLU A 210 -16.69 -13.82 -24.75
N LEU A 211 -16.35 -13.07 -25.79
CA LEU A 211 -15.69 -11.77 -25.63
C LEU A 211 -16.61 -10.77 -24.92
N ALA A 212 -17.92 -10.81 -25.16
CA ALA A 212 -18.88 -9.98 -24.44
C ALA A 212 -19.01 -10.39 -22.97
N TRP A 213 -19.03 -11.70 -22.69
CA TRP A 213 -19.07 -12.22 -21.32
C TRP A 213 -17.79 -11.87 -20.54
N ALA A 214 -16.61 -12.08 -21.14
CA ALA A 214 -15.34 -11.68 -20.56
C ALA A 214 -15.33 -10.17 -20.25
N ARG A 215 -15.88 -9.34 -21.15
CA ARG A 215 -16.02 -7.89 -20.92
C ARG A 215 -16.91 -7.57 -19.74
N GLU A 216 -18.06 -8.25 -19.61
CA GLU A 216 -18.97 -8.08 -18.47
C GLU A 216 -18.30 -8.47 -17.14
N GLN A 217 -17.43 -9.49 -17.13
CA GLN A 217 -16.66 -9.84 -15.94
C GLN A 217 -15.59 -8.80 -15.61
N LEU A 218 -14.89 -8.26 -16.60
CA LEU A 218 -13.90 -7.19 -16.41
C LEU A 218 -14.58 -5.91 -15.89
N GLU A 219 -15.76 -5.57 -16.42
CA GLU A 219 -16.58 -4.44 -15.93
C GLU A 219 -17.07 -4.67 -14.50
N ARG A 220 -17.49 -5.91 -14.15
CA ARG A 220 -17.82 -6.26 -12.75
C ARG A 220 -16.62 -6.13 -11.83
N MET A 221 -15.44 -6.56 -12.26
CA MET A 221 -14.21 -6.39 -11.47
C MET A 221 -13.91 -4.90 -11.27
N GLU A 222 -14.08 -4.08 -12.31
CA GLU A 222 -13.92 -2.62 -12.21
C GLU A 222 -14.95 -1.97 -11.28
N GLU A 223 -16.21 -2.42 -11.28
CA GLU A 223 -17.25 -1.97 -10.35
C GLU A 223 -16.97 -2.36 -8.89
N VAL A 224 -16.56 -3.60 -8.63
CA VAL A 224 -16.19 -4.07 -7.29
C VAL A 224 -15.00 -3.30 -6.74
N MET A 225 -14.07 -2.90 -7.61
CA MET A 225 -12.88 -2.16 -7.22
C MET A 225 -13.10 -0.65 -7.03
N THR A 226 -14.21 -0.09 -7.52
CA THR A 226 -14.55 1.33 -7.41
C THR A 226 -15.56 1.63 -6.29
N SER A 227 -16.12 0.59 -5.66
CA SER A 227 -17.01 0.67 -4.50
C SER A 227 -16.27 0.58 -3.17
#